data_AF-A0A7I7SBH6-F1
#
_entry.id   AF-A0A7I7SBH6-F1
#
_cell.length_a   1.000
_cell.length_b   1.000
_cell.length_c   1.000
_cell.angle_alpha   90.00
_cell.angle_beta   90.00
_cell.angle_gamma   90.00
#
_symmetry.space_group_name_H-M   'P 1'
#
loop_
_entity.id
_entity.type
_entity.pdbx_description
1 polymer ?
#
loop_
_entity_poly.entity_id
_entity_poly.type
_entity_poly.pdbx_seq_one_letter_code
_entity_poly.pdbx_strand_id
1 'polypeptide(L)'
;MGATDFVTTIWTESNMASAYNELVADSHSEFGYDPYNGTISTTGGGRAVTSTPMTSNGAQSFASWAMDYCDDSSGRRSRYAASKWEEALAIPILSDDAFTLSKSTFTLTQDALGDAALDSGESTRWRFRSAALDRAVREHGHSVHSVDIDVTEKFGVIVGHQKGKSRTVYEVTGASNHPARFDTKAQAVAAAKKALLNPGRPWSSAVDVRAVKCYGTGDEENAPADPTVAVQLRRVVKSAKARVTVTVATPKKRVPAEAKRGWLFYGIAAT
;
A
#
# COMPACT_ATOMS: atom_id res chain seq x y z
N MET A 1 26.52 5.00 -2.78
CA MET A 1 25.99 5.10 -4.15
C MET A 1 24.52 4.75 -4.09
N GLY A 2 23.66 5.76 -4.19
CA GLY A 2 22.22 5.61 -4.15
C GLY A 2 21.68 4.98 -5.44
N ALA A 3 20.41 4.65 -5.42
CA ALA A 3 19.64 4.32 -6.61
C ALA A 3 18.22 4.83 -6.41
N THR A 4 17.55 5.23 -7.48
CA THR A 4 16.18 5.74 -7.41
C THR A 4 15.38 5.23 -8.58
N ASP A 5 14.18 4.73 -8.30
CA ASP A 5 13.25 4.27 -9.30
C ASP A 5 12.69 5.46 -10.09
N PHE A 6 12.54 5.29 -11.40
CA PHE A 6 11.86 6.28 -12.23
C PHE A 6 10.77 5.62 -13.07
N VAL A 7 9.72 6.39 -13.33
CA VAL A 7 8.61 6.04 -14.22
C VAL A 7 8.18 7.31 -14.93
N THR A 8 8.45 7.42 -16.23
CA THR A 8 8.21 8.66 -17.00
C THR A 8 7.50 8.34 -18.31
N THR A 9 6.55 9.20 -18.68
CA THR A 9 5.78 9.08 -19.93
C THR A 9 6.21 10.15 -20.93
N ILE A 10 6.55 9.74 -22.15
CA ILE A 10 6.85 10.63 -23.28
C ILE A 10 5.78 10.42 -24.35
N TRP A 11 4.95 11.44 -24.60
CA TRP A 11 3.95 11.42 -25.67
C TRP A 11 4.57 11.92 -26.97
N THR A 12 4.86 11.00 -27.88
CA THR A 12 5.53 11.28 -29.15
C THR A 12 5.14 10.23 -30.18
N GLU A 13 5.09 10.63 -31.46
CA GLU A 13 4.95 9.68 -32.58
C GLU A 13 6.28 9.04 -32.96
N SER A 14 7.37 9.48 -32.34
CA SER A 14 8.72 8.99 -32.61
C SER A 14 8.91 7.55 -32.14
N ASN A 15 9.90 6.88 -32.73
CA ASN A 15 10.30 5.55 -32.29
C ASN A 15 10.88 5.58 -30.86
N MET A 16 10.96 4.41 -30.23
CA MET A 16 11.44 4.25 -28.85
C MET A 16 12.80 4.89 -28.61
N ALA A 17 13.76 4.73 -29.53
CA ALA A 17 15.11 5.26 -29.37
C ALA A 17 15.10 6.81 -29.31
N SER A 18 14.28 7.44 -30.14
CA SER A 18 14.14 8.91 -30.14
C SER A 18 13.44 9.41 -28.88
N ALA A 19 12.37 8.72 -28.46
CA ALA A 19 11.66 9.02 -27.22
C ALA A 19 12.54 8.85 -25.97
N TYR A 20 13.44 7.85 -25.98
CA TYR A 20 14.42 7.66 -24.91
C TYR A 20 15.45 8.79 -24.87
N ASN A 21 15.94 9.25 -26.04
CA ASN A 21 16.87 10.38 -26.09
C ASN A 21 16.23 11.68 -25.58
N GLU A 22 14.94 11.89 -25.84
CA GLU A 22 14.15 12.99 -25.27
C GLU A 22 14.08 12.90 -23.75
N LEU A 23 13.74 11.72 -23.20
CA LEU A 23 13.75 11.46 -21.77
C LEU A 23 15.10 11.73 -21.10
N VAL A 24 16.20 11.31 -21.74
CA VAL A 24 17.56 11.54 -21.23
C VAL A 24 17.91 13.04 -21.27
N ALA A 25 17.53 13.74 -22.34
CA ALA A 25 17.74 15.18 -22.45
C ALA A 25 16.96 15.94 -21.37
N ASP A 26 15.71 15.57 -21.11
CA ASP A 26 14.88 16.14 -20.06
C ASP A 26 15.51 15.90 -18.69
N SER A 27 15.94 14.67 -18.40
CA SER A 27 16.62 14.30 -17.15
C SER A 27 17.91 15.10 -16.93
N HIS A 28 18.73 15.26 -17.97
CA HIS A 28 19.95 16.08 -17.89
C HIS A 28 19.64 17.56 -17.64
N SER A 29 18.53 18.06 -18.19
CA SER A 29 18.12 19.46 -17.99
C SER A 29 17.64 19.71 -16.55
N GLU A 30 16.95 18.75 -15.94
CA GLU A 30 16.36 18.87 -14.61
C GLU A 30 17.39 18.61 -13.50
N PHE A 31 18.23 17.59 -13.65
CA PHE A 31 19.15 17.12 -12.59
C PHE A 31 20.63 17.42 -12.86
N GLY A 32 20.96 17.95 -14.03
CA GLY A 32 22.34 18.15 -14.48
C GLY A 32 22.97 16.89 -15.08
N TYR A 33 24.18 17.04 -15.63
CA TYR A 33 24.99 15.92 -16.12
C TYR A 33 25.90 15.43 -15.01
N ASP A 34 25.56 14.31 -14.37
CA ASP A 34 26.46 13.58 -13.50
C ASP A 34 26.53 12.12 -13.98
N PRO A 35 27.72 11.64 -14.41
CA PRO A 35 27.89 10.28 -14.89
C PRO A 35 27.64 9.21 -13.81
N TYR A 36 27.47 9.60 -12.55
CA TYR A 36 27.21 8.71 -11.41
C TYR A 36 25.87 8.97 -10.70
N ASN A 37 25.35 10.21 -10.70
CA ASN A 37 24.12 10.57 -9.98
C ASN A 37 23.03 11.16 -10.91
N GLY A 38 21.78 10.75 -10.74
CA GLY A 38 20.61 11.39 -11.38
C GLY A 38 20.39 11.09 -12.87
N THR A 39 21.23 10.28 -13.51
CA THR A 39 21.06 9.96 -14.94
C THR A 39 20.38 8.60 -15.11
N ILE A 40 19.26 8.58 -15.85
CA ILE A 40 18.57 7.36 -16.30
C ILE A 40 19.61 6.46 -17.00
N SER A 41 19.79 5.24 -16.47
CA SER A 41 20.82 4.25 -16.82
C SER A 41 21.48 4.48 -18.19
N THR A 42 22.69 5.03 -18.17
CA THR A 42 23.48 5.40 -19.35
C THR A 42 24.12 4.20 -20.07
N THR A 43 23.91 2.98 -19.57
CA THR A 43 24.71 1.80 -20.00
C THR A 43 24.09 1.00 -21.14
N GLY A 44 22.82 1.23 -21.52
CA GLY A 44 22.17 0.41 -22.57
C GLY A 44 21.09 1.05 -23.43
N GLY A 45 20.56 2.23 -23.10
CA GLY A 45 19.42 2.81 -23.83
C GLY A 45 18.07 2.29 -23.33
N GLY A 46 17.09 2.14 -24.23
CA GLY A 46 15.75 1.66 -23.90
C GLY A 46 15.41 0.33 -24.59
N ARG A 47 14.69 -0.56 -23.91
CA ARG A 47 14.20 -1.86 -24.44
C ARG A 47 12.70 -2.01 -24.25
N ALA A 48 11.99 -2.32 -25.33
CA ALA A 48 10.56 -2.58 -25.29
C ALA A 48 10.26 -3.90 -24.55
N VAL A 49 9.41 -3.86 -23.52
CA VAL A 49 8.95 -5.07 -22.80
C VAL A 49 7.82 -5.81 -23.51
N THR A 50 7.10 -5.10 -24.38
CA THR A 50 6.01 -5.61 -25.22
C THR A 50 5.94 -4.81 -26.51
N SER A 51 5.45 -5.43 -27.58
CA SER A 51 5.10 -4.73 -28.83
C SER A 51 3.66 -4.22 -28.85
N THR A 52 2.79 -4.73 -27.96
CA THR A 52 1.39 -4.34 -27.88
C THR A 52 1.23 -3.11 -27.00
N PRO A 53 0.63 -2.01 -27.51
CA PRO A 53 0.42 -0.82 -26.71
C PRO A 53 -0.52 -1.02 -25.53
N MET A 54 -0.22 -0.34 -24.43
CA MET A 54 -1.05 -0.29 -23.23
C MET A 54 -1.69 1.09 -23.08
N THR A 55 -2.77 1.19 -22.30
CA THR A 55 -3.21 2.50 -21.78
C THR A 55 -2.12 3.08 -20.88
N SER A 56 -2.03 4.41 -20.75
CA SER A 56 -1.06 5.04 -19.84
C SER A 56 -1.20 4.56 -18.39
N ASN A 57 -2.43 4.46 -17.87
CA ASN A 57 -2.70 3.94 -16.52
C ASN A 57 -2.28 2.47 -16.36
N GLY A 58 -2.57 1.65 -17.37
CA GLY A 58 -2.16 0.24 -17.40
C GLY A 58 -0.63 0.08 -17.39
N ALA A 59 0.07 0.89 -18.19
CA ALA A 59 1.52 0.89 -18.25
C ALA A 59 2.15 1.31 -16.92
N GLN A 60 1.59 2.32 -16.23
CA GLN A 60 2.04 2.73 -14.89
C GLN A 60 1.82 1.63 -13.85
N SER A 61 0.67 0.96 -13.89
CA SER A 61 0.36 -0.15 -12.98
C SER A 61 1.31 -1.33 -13.20
N PHE A 62 1.61 -1.64 -14.47
CA PHE A 62 2.55 -2.70 -14.83
C PHE A 62 3.99 -2.35 -14.43
N ALA A 63 4.44 -1.12 -14.70
CA ALA A 63 5.75 -0.64 -14.28
C ALA A 63 5.90 -0.75 -12.75
N SER A 64 4.90 -0.29 -11.99
CA SER A 64 4.92 -0.40 -10.52
C SER A 64 5.01 -1.86 -10.05
N TRP A 65 4.19 -2.75 -10.60
CA TRP A 65 4.27 -4.20 -10.30
C TRP A 65 5.64 -4.80 -10.62
N ALA A 66 6.22 -4.40 -11.76
CA ALA A 66 7.50 -4.92 -12.20
C ALA A 66 8.67 -4.41 -11.33
N MET A 67 8.60 -3.17 -10.85
CA MET A 67 9.55 -2.57 -9.91
C MET A 67 9.45 -3.21 -8.52
N ASP A 68 8.24 -3.42 -8.00
CA ASP A 68 8.03 -4.11 -6.71
C ASP A 68 8.63 -5.54 -6.70
N TYR A 69 8.62 -6.23 -7.85
CA TYR A 69 9.21 -7.56 -8.01
C TYR A 69 10.75 -7.56 -8.11
N CYS A 70 11.39 -6.40 -8.26
CA CYS A 70 12.85 -6.26 -8.27
C CYS A 70 13.47 -6.48 -6.87
N ASP A 71 12.69 -6.20 -5.82
CA ASP A 71 13.12 -6.25 -4.41
C ASP A 71 12.76 -7.59 -3.73
N ASP A 72 12.30 -8.57 -4.50
CA ASP A 72 12.04 -9.92 -3.99
C ASP A 72 13.39 -10.57 -3.62
N SER A 73 13.56 -10.86 -2.33
CA SER A 73 14.75 -11.54 -1.78
C SER A 73 14.81 -13.02 -2.18
N SER A 74 13.93 -13.50 -3.07
CA SER A 74 13.82 -14.89 -3.49
C SER A 74 14.72 -15.23 -4.68
N GLY A 75 15.42 -14.23 -5.24
CA GLY A 75 16.35 -14.39 -6.36
C GLY A 75 15.66 -14.67 -7.70
N ARG A 76 14.33 -14.61 -7.77
CA ARG A 76 13.55 -14.75 -9.00
C ARG A 76 13.36 -13.40 -9.67
N ARG A 77 14.35 -12.96 -10.44
CA ARG A 77 14.20 -11.76 -11.27
C ARG A 77 13.21 -12.04 -12.40
N SER A 78 12.06 -11.37 -12.35
CA SER A 78 11.15 -11.27 -13.49
C SER A 78 11.90 -10.66 -14.68
N ARG A 79 11.65 -11.10 -15.92
CA ARG A 79 12.24 -10.46 -17.11
C ARG A 79 11.83 -8.99 -17.29
N TYR A 80 10.82 -8.56 -16.53
CA TYR A 80 10.30 -7.21 -16.50
C TYR A 80 10.85 -6.38 -15.34
N ALA A 81 11.61 -7.01 -14.43
CA ALA A 81 12.27 -6.35 -13.32
C ALA A 81 13.37 -5.43 -13.88
N ALA A 82 13.35 -4.16 -13.47
CA ALA A 82 14.44 -3.26 -13.78
C ALA A 82 15.70 -3.64 -12.99
N SER A 83 16.84 -3.36 -13.59
CA SER A 83 18.14 -3.56 -12.97
C SER A 83 18.91 -2.26 -13.07
N LYS A 84 19.61 -1.89 -12.00
CA LYS A 84 20.41 -0.65 -11.89
C LYS A 84 21.39 -0.45 -13.05
N TRP A 85 21.87 -1.54 -13.64
CA TRP A 85 22.93 -1.51 -14.66
C TRP A 85 22.45 -1.91 -16.06
N GLU A 86 21.14 -2.10 -16.25
CA GLU A 86 20.56 -2.51 -17.53
C GLU A 86 19.82 -1.35 -18.21
N GLU A 87 19.32 -1.63 -19.42
CA GLU A 87 18.49 -0.74 -20.22
C GLU A 87 17.23 -0.29 -19.45
N ALA A 88 16.78 0.94 -19.73
CA ALA A 88 15.45 1.37 -19.32
C ALA A 88 14.39 0.51 -20.01
N LEU A 89 13.38 0.08 -19.27
CA LEU A 89 12.29 -0.72 -19.83
C LEU A 89 11.22 0.22 -20.39
N ALA A 90 10.77 -0.07 -21.61
CA ALA A 90 9.84 0.78 -22.35
C ALA A 90 8.55 0.04 -22.66
N ILE A 91 7.42 0.71 -22.47
CA ILE A 91 6.08 0.23 -22.80
C ILE A 91 5.50 1.17 -23.86
N PRO A 92 5.15 0.69 -25.06
CA PRO A 92 4.40 1.51 -26.00
C PRO A 92 3.03 1.84 -25.39
N ILE A 93 2.61 3.11 -25.45
CA ILE A 93 1.33 3.55 -24.92
C ILE A 93 0.47 4.23 -25.97
N LEU A 94 -0.84 4.06 -25.81
CA LEU A 94 -1.87 4.82 -26.51
C LEU A 94 -2.80 5.48 -25.49
N SER A 95 -3.45 6.57 -25.87
CA SER A 95 -4.54 7.15 -25.07
C SER A 95 -5.74 6.19 -24.97
N ASP A 96 -6.54 6.38 -23.92
CA ASP A 96 -7.60 5.44 -23.54
C ASP A 96 -8.69 5.27 -24.61
N ASP A 97 -8.91 6.27 -25.45
CA ASP A 97 -9.83 6.25 -26.59
C ASP A 97 -9.44 5.21 -27.66
N ALA A 98 -8.20 4.73 -27.67
CA ALA A 98 -7.74 3.63 -28.52
C ALA A 98 -8.21 2.25 -28.03
N PHE A 99 -8.81 2.15 -26.84
CA PHE A 99 -9.15 0.89 -26.20
C PHE A 99 -10.65 0.75 -25.92
N THR A 100 -11.11 -0.50 -25.91
CA THR A 100 -12.39 -0.87 -25.32
C THR A 100 -12.11 -1.33 -23.89
N LEU A 101 -12.79 -0.72 -22.92
CA LEU A 101 -12.66 -1.05 -21.51
C LEU A 101 -13.75 -2.05 -21.11
N SER A 102 -13.35 -3.09 -20.37
CA SER A 102 -14.25 -4.09 -19.79
C SER A 102 -13.87 -4.34 -18.33
N LYS A 103 -14.79 -4.89 -17.54
CA LYS A 103 -14.55 -5.15 -16.10
C LYS A 103 -14.53 -6.65 -15.83
N SER A 104 -13.54 -7.07 -15.06
CA SER A 104 -13.44 -8.39 -14.43
C SER A 104 -13.44 -8.20 -12.91
N THR A 105 -13.97 -9.15 -12.16
CA THR A 105 -13.96 -9.07 -10.69
C THR A 105 -13.55 -10.39 -10.08
N PHE A 106 -12.73 -10.33 -9.04
CA PHE A 106 -12.42 -11.48 -8.20
C PHE A 106 -12.36 -11.06 -6.73
N THR A 107 -12.31 -12.07 -5.85
CA THR A 107 -12.21 -11.84 -4.41
C THR A 107 -10.86 -12.36 -3.92
N LEU A 108 -10.21 -11.56 -3.07
CA LEU A 108 -9.09 -11.98 -2.26
C LEU A 108 -9.54 -12.14 -0.82
N THR A 109 -9.10 -13.22 -0.19
CA THR A 109 -9.36 -13.48 1.23
C THR A 109 -8.04 -13.60 1.96
N GLN A 110 -7.91 -12.84 3.04
CA GLN A 110 -6.82 -13.00 3.98
C GLN A 110 -7.40 -13.59 5.26
N ASP A 111 -7.05 -14.84 5.52
CA ASP A 111 -7.35 -15.50 6.80
C ASP A 111 -6.53 -14.85 7.92
N ALA A 112 -6.99 -15.07 9.16
CA ALA A 112 -6.45 -14.42 10.35
C ALA A 112 -4.92 -14.36 10.32
N LEU A 113 -4.40 -13.15 10.15
CA LEU A 113 -3.04 -12.86 10.56
C LEU A 113 -3.06 -13.18 12.06
N GLY A 114 -2.24 -14.14 12.50
CA GLY A 114 -2.10 -14.43 13.93
C GLY A 114 -1.79 -13.16 14.73
N ASP A 115 -1.66 -13.27 16.04
CA ASP A 115 -1.52 -12.16 17.02
C ASP A 115 -0.49 -11.04 16.70
N ALA A 116 0.29 -11.16 15.61
CA ALA A 116 1.35 -10.28 15.15
C ALA A 116 0.93 -9.09 14.25
N ALA A 117 -0.26 -9.04 13.65
CA ALA A 117 -0.61 -7.90 12.79
C ALA A 117 -1.33 -6.80 13.60
N LEU A 118 -0.54 -5.95 14.25
CA LEU A 118 -0.99 -4.65 14.75
C LEU A 118 -1.51 -3.82 13.57
N ASP A 119 -2.74 -3.33 13.70
CA ASP A 119 -3.51 -2.69 12.64
C ASP A 119 -3.09 -1.22 12.44
N SER A 120 -2.52 -0.92 11.27
CA SER A 120 -2.45 0.45 10.76
C SER A 120 -3.48 0.73 9.66
N GLY A 121 -4.30 -0.24 9.23
CA GLY A 121 -5.20 -0.17 8.08
C GLY A 121 -4.49 -0.04 6.71
N GLU A 122 -3.41 0.74 6.66
CA GLU A 122 -2.55 0.93 5.50
C GLU A 122 -1.81 -0.35 5.12
N SER A 123 -1.36 -1.15 6.10
CA SER A 123 -0.65 -2.40 5.84
C SER A 123 -1.54 -3.47 5.18
N THR A 124 -2.81 -3.58 5.58
CA THR A 124 -3.76 -4.53 4.99
C THR A 124 -4.14 -4.12 3.56
N ARG A 125 -4.46 -2.83 3.35
CA ARG A 125 -4.79 -2.31 2.02
C ARG A 125 -3.62 -2.44 1.04
N TRP A 126 -2.40 -2.14 1.48
CA TRP A 126 -1.21 -2.32 0.66
C TRP A 126 -1.01 -3.78 0.27
N ARG A 127 -1.14 -4.73 1.22
CA ARG A 127 -1.04 -6.17 0.93
C ARG A 127 -2.09 -6.65 -0.08
N PHE A 128 -3.33 -6.21 0.06
CA PHE A 128 -4.36 -6.51 -0.94
C PHE A 128 -4.05 -5.86 -2.28
N ARG A 129 -3.48 -4.65 -2.31
CA ARG A 129 -3.08 -3.98 -3.54
C ARG A 129 -2.01 -4.75 -4.30
N SER A 130 -0.92 -5.13 -3.63
CA SER A 130 0.14 -5.92 -4.26
C SER A 130 -0.38 -7.28 -4.74
N ALA A 131 -1.17 -7.98 -3.92
CA ALA A 131 -1.76 -9.27 -4.30
C ALA A 131 -2.79 -9.16 -5.44
N ALA A 132 -3.60 -8.09 -5.44
CA ALA A 132 -4.58 -7.83 -6.48
C ALA A 132 -3.90 -7.52 -7.82
N LEU A 133 -2.86 -6.69 -7.79
CA LEU A 133 -2.10 -6.34 -8.98
C LEU A 133 -1.33 -7.54 -9.54
N ASP A 134 -0.66 -8.33 -8.68
CA ASP A 134 0.01 -9.57 -9.10
C ASP A 134 -0.96 -10.54 -9.77
N ARG A 135 -2.13 -10.77 -9.16
CA ARG A 135 -3.15 -11.63 -9.76
C ARG A 135 -3.71 -11.06 -11.06
N ALA A 136 -4.01 -9.77 -11.11
CA ALA A 136 -4.54 -9.11 -12.30
C ALA A 136 -3.56 -9.20 -13.47
N VAL A 137 -2.27 -8.98 -13.23
CA VAL A 137 -1.23 -9.11 -14.26
C VAL A 137 -1.06 -10.57 -14.70
N ARG A 138 -1.15 -11.56 -13.79
CA ARG A 138 -1.10 -12.98 -14.17
C ARG A 138 -2.29 -13.43 -15.02
N GLU A 139 -3.49 -12.93 -14.72
CA GLU A 139 -4.72 -13.33 -15.43
C GLU A 139 -4.94 -12.53 -16.74
N HIS A 140 -4.57 -11.25 -16.79
CA HIS A 140 -4.89 -10.35 -17.90
C HIS A 140 -3.66 -9.75 -18.61
N GLY A 141 -2.45 -9.98 -18.09
CA GLY A 141 -1.19 -9.53 -18.69
C GLY A 141 -1.15 -8.02 -18.94
N HIS A 142 -0.70 -7.63 -20.13
CA HIS A 142 -0.61 -6.24 -20.56
C HIS A 142 -1.97 -5.57 -20.83
N SER A 143 -3.08 -6.27 -20.62
CA SER A 143 -4.42 -5.70 -20.83
C SER A 143 -4.97 -5.01 -19.57
N VAL A 144 -4.27 -5.09 -18.43
CA VAL A 144 -4.70 -4.40 -17.20
C VAL A 144 -4.64 -2.88 -17.41
N HIS A 145 -5.76 -2.19 -17.19
CA HIS A 145 -5.86 -0.72 -17.22
C HIS A 145 -5.86 -0.12 -15.81
N SER A 146 -6.70 -0.68 -14.93
CA SER A 146 -6.79 -0.25 -13.53
C SER A 146 -7.16 -1.42 -12.64
N VAL A 147 -6.80 -1.32 -11.36
CA VAL A 147 -7.17 -2.27 -10.31
C VAL A 147 -7.78 -1.47 -9.16
N ASP A 148 -9.07 -1.65 -8.95
CA ASP A 148 -9.84 -1.03 -7.87
C ASP A 148 -10.13 -2.06 -6.78
N ILE A 149 -9.97 -1.66 -5.52
CA ILE A 149 -10.02 -2.58 -4.37
C ILE A 149 -10.95 -2.03 -3.31
N ASP A 150 -11.98 -2.81 -3.00
CA ASP A 150 -12.89 -2.56 -1.89
C ASP A 150 -12.62 -3.56 -0.77
N VAL A 151 -12.11 -3.08 0.36
CA VAL A 151 -11.66 -3.91 1.48
C VAL A 151 -12.70 -3.89 2.61
N THR A 152 -13.17 -5.08 2.96
CA THR A 152 -14.01 -5.33 4.13
C THR A 152 -13.20 -6.06 5.19
N GLU A 153 -13.01 -5.44 6.35
CA GLU A 153 -12.21 -5.99 7.45
C GLU A 153 -13.10 -6.39 8.64
N LYS A 154 -12.83 -7.57 9.20
CA LYS A 154 -13.41 -8.03 10.46
C LYS A 154 -12.35 -7.94 11.54
N PHE A 155 -12.69 -7.23 12.62
CA PHE A 155 -11.77 -6.99 13.71
C PHE A 155 -12.12 -7.82 14.94
N GLY A 156 -11.08 -8.22 15.66
CA GLY A 156 -11.13 -8.76 16.98
C GLY A 156 -10.44 -7.83 17.97
N VAL A 157 -10.64 -8.10 19.26
CA VAL A 157 -9.94 -7.41 20.34
C VAL A 157 -9.22 -8.48 21.16
N ILE A 158 -7.90 -8.37 21.26
CA ILE A 158 -7.10 -9.21 22.15
C ILE A 158 -6.93 -8.47 23.48
N VAL A 159 -7.14 -9.20 24.58
CA VAL A 159 -6.98 -8.70 25.94
C VAL A 159 -5.66 -9.23 26.48
N GLY A 160 -4.62 -8.40 26.51
CA GLY A 160 -3.37 -8.73 27.20
C GLY A 160 -3.55 -8.63 28.71
N HIS A 161 -3.31 -9.69 29.48
CA HIS A 161 -3.43 -9.68 30.94
C HIS A 161 -2.05 -9.83 31.60
N GLN A 162 -1.62 -8.82 32.36
CA GLN A 162 -0.63 -9.02 33.42
C GLN A 162 -1.35 -9.31 34.74
N LYS A 163 -0.91 -10.36 35.44
CA LYS A 163 -1.54 -10.90 36.65
C LYS A 163 -1.10 -10.08 37.87
N GLY A 164 -2.05 -9.52 38.62
CA GLY A 164 -1.81 -8.87 39.91
C GLY A 164 -3.08 -8.88 40.75
N LYS A 165 -2.95 -9.04 42.07
CA LYS A 165 -4.07 -9.03 43.03
C LYS A 165 -4.25 -7.61 43.58
N SER A 166 -5.37 -6.95 43.29
CA SER A 166 -6.04 -6.00 44.19
C SER A 166 -7.29 -5.40 43.53
N ARG A 167 -8.22 -4.93 44.38
CA ARG A 167 -9.53 -4.37 44.04
C ARG A 167 -9.37 -3.07 43.25
N THR A 168 -10.15 -2.89 42.18
CA THR A 168 -9.78 -2.02 41.05
C THR A 168 -10.97 -1.24 40.50
N VAL A 169 -10.79 0.05 40.22
CA VAL A 169 -11.62 0.79 39.26
C VAL A 169 -10.92 0.74 37.90
N TYR A 170 -11.65 0.39 36.85
CA TYR A 170 -11.12 0.19 35.51
C TYR A 170 -11.34 1.44 34.68
N GLU A 171 -10.27 2.07 34.25
CA GLU A 171 -10.27 3.29 33.45
C GLU A 171 -10.01 2.96 31.98
N VAL A 172 -10.85 3.46 31.09
CA VAL A 172 -10.72 3.31 29.63
C VAL A 172 -10.19 4.63 29.08
N THR A 173 -8.95 4.64 28.61
CA THR A 173 -8.28 5.80 28.00
C THR A 173 -8.21 5.64 26.48
N GLY A 174 -8.32 6.73 25.72
CA GLY A 174 -8.36 6.72 24.25
C GLY A 174 -9.76 6.55 23.64
N ALA A 175 -10.76 6.16 24.43
CA ALA A 175 -12.16 6.10 23.99
C ALA A 175 -12.86 7.48 23.95
N SER A 176 -12.32 8.49 24.63
CA SER A 176 -12.85 9.87 24.73
C SER A 176 -11.79 10.84 25.26
N ASN A 177 -12.05 12.15 25.14
CA ASN A 177 -11.19 13.22 25.69
C ASN A 177 -10.98 13.10 27.21
N HIS A 178 -11.90 12.43 27.89
CA HIS A 178 -11.78 12.08 29.30
C HIS A 178 -11.77 10.56 29.46
N PRO A 179 -10.96 10.02 30.38
CA PRO A 179 -10.98 8.60 30.69
C PRO A 179 -12.35 8.19 31.28
N ALA A 180 -12.91 7.09 30.80
CA ALA A 180 -14.16 6.55 31.34
C ALA A 180 -13.87 5.52 32.43
N ARG A 181 -14.47 5.65 33.62
CA ARG A 181 -14.24 4.77 34.77
C ARG A 181 -15.37 3.76 34.94
N PHE A 182 -15.02 2.54 35.32
CA PHE A 182 -15.95 1.42 35.49
C PHE A 182 -15.59 0.61 36.72
N ASP A 183 -16.60 0.12 37.44
CA ASP A 183 -16.40 -0.63 38.69
C ASP A 183 -15.99 -2.09 38.45
N THR A 184 -16.19 -2.59 37.21
CA THR A 184 -15.85 -3.97 36.85
C THR A 184 -15.03 -4.03 35.56
N LYS A 185 -14.14 -5.04 35.50
CA LYS A 185 -13.34 -5.33 34.31
C LYS A 185 -14.23 -5.58 33.08
N ALA A 186 -15.33 -6.29 33.29
CA ALA A 186 -16.26 -6.65 32.23
C ALA A 186 -16.89 -5.41 31.59
N GLN A 187 -17.30 -4.42 32.40
CA GLN A 187 -17.86 -3.16 31.91
C GLN A 187 -16.82 -2.33 31.16
N ALA A 188 -15.59 -2.18 31.68
CA ALA A 188 -14.53 -1.45 30.98
C ALA A 188 -14.15 -2.10 29.64
N VAL A 189 -14.04 -3.43 29.60
CA VAL A 189 -13.74 -4.16 28.36
C VAL A 189 -14.90 -4.04 27.36
N ALA A 190 -16.16 -4.10 27.81
CA ALA A 190 -17.31 -3.91 26.93
C ALA A 190 -17.37 -2.48 26.37
N ALA A 191 -17.11 -1.46 27.19
CA ALA A 191 -17.07 -0.07 26.78
C ALA A 191 -15.92 0.22 25.80
N ALA A 192 -14.72 -0.31 26.07
CA ALA A 192 -13.58 -0.20 25.17
C ALA A 192 -13.81 -0.91 23.83
N LYS A 193 -14.42 -2.11 23.84
CA LYS A 193 -14.85 -2.80 22.61
C LYS A 193 -15.84 -1.96 21.81
N LYS A 194 -16.83 -1.35 22.47
CA LYS A 194 -17.80 -0.47 21.82
C LYS A 194 -17.14 0.78 21.23
N ALA A 195 -16.17 1.37 21.92
CA ALA A 195 -15.41 2.51 21.42
C ALA A 195 -14.56 2.15 20.19
N LEU A 196 -13.90 0.99 20.19
CA LEU A 196 -13.10 0.48 19.06
C LEU A 196 -13.93 0.11 17.82
N LEU A 197 -15.23 -0.09 17.97
CA LEU A 197 -16.15 -0.47 16.88
C LEU A 197 -16.94 0.72 16.32
N ASN A 198 -16.70 1.94 16.80
CA ASN A 198 -17.52 3.10 16.45
C ASN A 198 -16.98 3.82 15.19
N PRO A 199 -17.72 3.86 14.06
CA PRO A 199 -17.20 4.24 12.75
C PRO A 199 -16.97 5.76 12.52
N GLY A 200 -17.19 6.61 13.52
CA GLY A 200 -17.26 8.08 13.35
C GLY A 200 -16.22 8.92 14.10
N ARG A 201 -15.11 8.36 14.60
CA ARG A 201 -14.08 9.12 15.34
C ARG A 201 -12.70 9.12 14.68
N PRO A 202 -11.96 10.24 14.72
CA PRO A 202 -10.54 10.27 14.34
C PRO A 202 -9.74 9.36 15.28
N TRP A 203 -8.88 8.54 14.69
CA TRP A 203 -8.30 7.33 15.27
C TRP A 203 -7.44 7.56 16.53
N SER A 204 -7.59 6.71 17.55
CA SER A 204 -6.48 6.30 18.41
C SER A 204 -6.22 4.81 18.18
N SER A 205 -5.00 4.45 17.78
CA SER A 205 -4.58 3.07 17.44
C SER A 205 -4.60 2.11 18.64
N ALA A 206 -4.87 2.62 19.84
CA ALA A 206 -5.03 1.85 21.06
C ALA A 206 -6.13 2.45 21.93
N VAL A 207 -6.93 1.58 22.55
CA VAL A 207 -7.76 1.91 23.70
C VAL A 207 -7.19 1.12 24.87
N ASP A 208 -6.67 1.81 25.86
CA ASP A 208 -6.05 1.21 27.03
C ASP A 208 -7.12 1.03 28.12
N VAL A 209 -7.13 -0.13 28.77
CA VAL A 209 -7.88 -0.33 30.02
C VAL A 209 -6.88 -0.41 31.15
N ARG A 210 -6.88 0.57 32.03
CA ARG A 210 -5.98 0.64 33.18
C ARG A 210 -6.74 0.32 34.45
N ALA A 211 -6.09 -0.43 35.31
CA ALA A 211 -6.57 -0.74 36.62
C ALA A 211 -6.07 0.35 37.58
N VAL A 212 -6.96 1.22 38.06
CA VAL A 212 -6.62 2.30 38.98
C VAL A 212 -7.05 1.88 40.39
N LYS A 213 -6.13 1.96 41.36
CA LYS A 213 -6.46 1.86 42.78
C LYS A 213 -7.17 3.15 43.20
N CYS A 214 -8.41 3.04 43.66
CA CYS A 214 -9.07 4.11 44.39
C CYS A 214 -8.95 3.79 45.88
N TYR A 215 -8.18 4.59 46.62
CA TYR A 215 -8.24 4.55 48.07
C TYR A 215 -9.53 5.24 48.51
N GLY A 216 -10.31 4.56 49.34
CA GLY A 216 -11.48 5.15 49.99
C GLY A 216 -11.04 6.30 50.87
N THR A 217 -11.79 7.38 50.80
CA THR A 217 -11.67 8.61 51.60
C THR A 217 -11.20 8.38 53.03
N GLY A 218 -10.06 8.98 53.38
CA GLY A 218 -9.52 9.07 54.74
C GLY A 218 -8.00 9.16 54.75
N ASP A 219 -7.45 10.37 54.62
CA ASP A 219 -6.13 10.76 55.13
C ASP A 219 -4.82 10.32 54.45
N GLU A 220 -4.73 10.23 53.13
CA GLU A 220 -3.42 10.09 52.45
C GLU A 220 -3.28 11.02 51.23
N GLU A 221 -2.98 12.29 51.49
CA GLU A 221 -2.75 13.33 50.48
C GLU A 221 -1.37 13.23 49.78
N ASN A 222 -0.56 12.21 50.06
CA ASN A 222 0.85 12.17 49.60
C ASN A 222 1.40 10.79 49.17
N ALA A 223 0.56 9.80 48.86
CA ALA A 223 1.06 8.55 48.29
C ALA A 223 1.37 8.73 46.79
N PRO A 224 2.60 8.45 46.30
CA PRO A 224 2.88 8.44 44.87
C PRO A 224 1.99 7.38 44.21
N ALA A 225 1.11 7.83 43.32
CA ALA A 225 0.30 6.94 42.50
C ALA A 225 1.25 6.09 41.65
N ASP A 226 1.48 4.85 42.04
CA ASP A 226 2.29 3.90 41.30
C ASP A 226 1.34 3.05 40.43
N PRO A 227 1.17 3.36 39.12
CA PRO A 227 0.15 2.72 38.30
C PRO A 227 0.64 1.35 37.85
N THR A 228 0.42 0.32 38.66
CA THR A 228 0.60 -1.07 38.23
C THR A 228 -0.70 -1.61 37.66
N VAL A 229 -0.61 -2.12 36.42
CA VAL A 229 -1.59 -2.89 35.60
C VAL A 229 -2.19 -2.10 34.43
N ALA A 230 -1.56 -2.24 33.26
CA ALA A 230 -2.12 -1.89 31.96
C ALA A 230 -2.66 -3.16 31.27
N VAL A 231 -3.98 -3.25 31.08
CA VAL A 231 -4.58 -4.19 30.12
C VAL A 231 -4.62 -3.45 28.78
N GLN A 232 -3.67 -3.76 27.90
CA GLN A 232 -3.71 -3.23 26.53
C GLN A 232 -4.76 -4.01 25.74
N LEU A 233 -5.78 -3.29 25.23
CA LEU A 233 -6.68 -3.84 24.23
C LEU A 233 -6.15 -3.44 22.86
N ARG A 234 -5.72 -4.45 22.10
CA ARG A 234 -5.24 -4.26 20.73
C ARG A 234 -6.31 -4.73 19.77
N ARG A 235 -6.60 -3.90 18.77
CA ARG A 235 -7.41 -4.31 17.61
C ARG A 235 -6.56 -5.22 16.75
N VAL A 236 -7.11 -6.36 16.37
CA VAL A 236 -6.44 -7.32 15.48
C VAL A 236 -7.38 -7.63 14.33
N VAL A 237 -6.86 -7.62 13.10
CA VAL A 237 -7.61 -8.03 11.92
C VAL A 237 -7.82 -9.56 11.98
N LYS A 238 -9.04 -9.99 12.28
CA LYS A 238 -9.40 -11.42 12.34
C LYS A 238 -9.57 -12.05 10.97
N SER A 239 -10.06 -11.27 10.03
CA SER A 239 -10.08 -11.62 8.61
C SER A 239 -10.31 -10.37 7.81
N ALA A 240 -9.80 -10.36 6.60
CA ALA A 240 -10.10 -9.32 5.65
C ALA A 240 -10.47 -9.94 4.31
N LYS A 241 -11.44 -9.34 3.64
CA LYS A 241 -11.85 -9.71 2.29
C LYS A 241 -11.74 -8.47 1.43
N ALA A 242 -11.15 -8.62 0.24
CA ALA A 242 -11.12 -7.57 -0.74
C ALA A 242 -11.89 -8.01 -1.98
N ARG A 243 -12.86 -7.21 -2.40
CA ARG A 243 -13.44 -7.31 -3.74
C ARG A 243 -12.57 -6.49 -4.67
N VAL A 244 -11.96 -7.17 -5.63
CA VAL A 244 -11.10 -6.53 -6.63
C VAL A 244 -11.86 -6.41 -7.92
N THR A 245 -11.88 -5.21 -8.49
CA THR A 245 -12.38 -4.94 -9.83
C THR A 245 -11.20 -4.57 -10.72
N VAL A 246 -10.97 -5.35 -11.77
CA VAL A 246 -9.94 -5.08 -12.77
C VAL A 246 -10.62 -4.50 -14.00
N THR A 247 -10.21 -3.32 -14.42
CA THR A 247 -10.56 -2.80 -15.73
C THR A 247 -9.54 -3.33 -16.73
N VAL A 248 -10.01 -3.99 -17.77
CA VAL A 248 -9.20 -4.57 -18.85
C VAL A 248 -9.38 -3.73 -20.10
N ALA A 249 -8.28 -3.21 -20.65
CA ALA A 249 -8.23 -2.48 -21.89
C ALA A 249 -7.84 -3.41 -23.05
N THR A 250 -8.71 -3.52 -24.03
CA THR A 250 -8.43 -4.25 -25.28
C THR A 250 -8.28 -3.26 -26.43
N PRO A 251 -7.20 -3.29 -27.23
CA PRO A 251 -7.04 -2.40 -28.37
C PRO A 251 -8.22 -2.51 -29.34
N LYS A 252 -8.73 -1.36 -29.80
CA LYS A 252 -9.74 -1.33 -30.86
C LYS A 252 -9.13 -1.82 -32.18
N LYS A 253 -9.94 -2.49 -33.01
CA LYS A 253 -9.53 -2.90 -34.37
C LYS A 253 -9.08 -1.72 -35.23
N ARG A 254 -9.70 -0.55 -35.02
CA ARG A 254 -9.33 0.71 -35.66
C ARG A 254 -9.03 1.72 -34.55
N VAL A 255 -7.76 2.10 -34.45
CA VAL A 255 -7.31 3.16 -33.53
C VAL A 255 -7.80 4.51 -34.08
N PRO A 256 -8.43 5.37 -33.26
CA PRO A 256 -8.77 6.74 -33.66
C PRO A 256 -7.54 7.50 -34.16
N ALA A 257 -7.70 8.40 -35.12
CA ALA A 257 -6.57 9.14 -35.68
C ALA A 257 -5.98 10.13 -34.66
N GLU A 258 -6.84 10.64 -33.79
CA GLU A 258 -6.57 11.54 -32.67
C GLU A 258 -5.93 10.87 -31.45
N ALA A 259 -5.86 9.52 -31.43
CA ALA A 259 -5.31 8.79 -30.30
C ALA A 259 -3.81 9.09 -30.17
N LYS A 260 -3.45 9.67 -29.02
CA LYS A 260 -2.06 10.00 -28.70
C LYS A 260 -1.24 8.73 -28.59
N ARG A 261 -0.01 8.80 -29.07
CA ARG A 261 0.98 7.72 -29.02
C ARG A 261 2.16 8.15 -28.17
N GLY A 262 2.81 7.19 -27.53
CA GLY A 262 3.99 7.48 -26.75
C GLY A 262 4.65 6.25 -26.20
N TRP A 263 5.55 6.50 -25.27
CA TRP A 263 6.30 5.49 -24.54
C TRP A 263 6.27 5.82 -23.06
N LEU A 264 6.03 4.80 -22.24
CA LEU A 264 6.31 4.87 -20.82
C LEU A 264 7.63 4.15 -20.56
N PHE A 265 8.58 4.85 -19.97
CA PHE A 265 9.86 4.31 -19.55
C PHE A 265 9.85 4.09 -18.04
N TYR A 266 10.41 2.99 -17.59
CA TYR A 266 10.64 2.73 -16.18
C TYR A 266 11.98 2.03 -15.96
N GLY A 267 12.57 2.25 -14.80
CA GLY A 267 13.87 1.67 -14.48
C GLY A 267 14.43 2.16 -13.16
N ILE A 268 15.70 1.83 -12.92
CA ILE A 268 16.47 2.30 -11.78
C ILE A 268 17.55 3.25 -12.29
N ALA A 269 17.53 4.49 -11.83
CA ALA A 269 18.60 5.45 -12.05
C ALA A 269 19.64 5.36 -10.91
N ALA A 270 20.92 5.55 -11.23
CA ALA A 270 21.96 5.68 -10.21
C ALA A 270 21.90 7.09 -9.58
N THR A 271 22.10 7.20 -8.27
CA THR A 271 22.13 8.46 -7.51
C THR A 271 23.32 8.56 -6.57
#